data_AF-A0A6A4WMB1-F1
#
_entry.id   AF-A0A6A4WMB1-F1
#
_cell.length_a   1.000
_cell.length_b   1.000
_cell.length_c   1.000
_cell.angle_alpha   90.00
_cell.angle_beta   90.00
_cell.angle_gamma   90.00
#
_symmetry.space_group_name_H-M   'P 1'
#
loop_
_entity.id
_entity.type
_entity.pdbx_description
1 polymer ?
#
loop_
_entity_poly.entity_id
_entity_poly.type
_entity_poly.pdbx_seq_one_letter_code
_entity_poly.pdbx_strand_id
1 'polypeptide(L)'
;MRCWPTRSGHHLFTVTVPQLCRLALRLPELLPAPLPLLARHRSHSVSLSQLQVASLLANAFLCTFPRRNSARRVRRFLSPAELPDWSASEARLPALSCHSEGLIEDQLGSLQVDFANKFVGGGVLGDGCVQEEIRFLINPELIVARLFTEVLDATECLVVTGCERFSQFEGYADTFKWTAKATDPSPLDEFGRRSTQVVALDAVHFTQRPL
;
A
#
# COMPACT_ATOMS: atom_id res chain seq x y z
N MET A 1 28.58 -7.93 8.57
CA MET A 1 27.67 -8.75 7.73
C MET A 1 27.31 -10.03 8.47
N ARG A 2 26.05 -10.47 8.49
CA ARG A 2 25.70 -11.87 8.76
C ARG A 2 25.41 -12.53 7.42
N CYS A 3 26.10 -13.62 7.09
CA CYS A 3 25.82 -14.36 5.86
C CYS A 3 24.47 -15.09 6.00
N TRP A 4 23.67 -15.11 4.93
CA TRP A 4 22.50 -16.00 4.87
C TRP A 4 22.95 -17.46 5.04
N PRO A 5 22.12 -18.35 5.62
CA PRO A 5 22.31 -19.79 5.51
C PRO A 5 22.51 -20.18 4.04
N THR A 6 23.55 -20.95 3.75
CA THR A 6 24.05 -21.18 2.37
C THR A 6 22.97 -21.68 1.41
N ARG A 7 22.04 -22.52 1.90
CA ARG A 7 20.88 -23.01 1.14
C ARG A 7 19.91 -21.90 0.71
N SER A 8 19.66 -20.91 1.59
CA SER A 8 18.76 -19.79 1.31
C SER A 8 19.36 -18.84 0.28
N GLY A 9 20.66 -18.53 0.40
CA GLY A 9 21.38 -17.73 -0.60
C GLY A 9 21.38 -18.40 -1.99
N HIS A 10 21.61 -19.72 -2.02
CA HIS A 10 21.53 -20.48 -3.28
C HIS A 10 20.13 -20.40 -3.92
N HIS A 11 19.06 -20.60 -3.16
CA HIS A 11 17.69 -20.53 -3.69
C HIS A 11 17.34 -19.14 -4.23
N LEU A 12 17.77 -18.06 -3.54
CA LEU A 12 17.54 -16.68 -3.98
C LEU A 12 18.07 -16.46 -5.40
N PHE A 13 19.33 -16.82 -5.67
CA PHE A 13 19.97 -16.56 -6.97
C PHE A 13 19.66 -17.60 -8.05
N THR A 14 19.32 -18.84 -7.69
CA THR A 14 19.03 -19.90 -8.69
C THR A 14 17.55 -20.07 -9.04
N VAL A 15 16.63 -19.62 -8.17
CA VAL A 15 15.18 -19.76 -8.38
C VAL A 15 14.50 -18.39 -8.37
N THR A 16 14.60 -17.65 -7.27
CA THR A 16 13.79 -16.44 -7.04
C THR A 16 14.14 -15.29 -7.97
N VAL A 17 15.43 -14.93 -8.09
CA VAL A 17 15.87 -13.85 -9.00
C VAL A 17 15.58 -14.19 -10.48
N PRO A 18 15.87 -15.41 -10.99
CA PRO A 18 15.44 -15.81 -12.33
C PRO A 18 13.92 -15.73 -12.57
N GLN A 19 13.09 -16.03 -11.56
CA GLN A 19 11.63 -15.87 -11.64
C GLN A 19 11.22 -14.39 -11.69
N LEU A 20 11.84 -13.52 -10.88
CA LEU A 20 11.63 -12.07 -10.93
C LEU A 20 12.02 -11.50 -12.31
N CYS A 21 13.16 -11.90 -12.87
CA CYS A 21 13.55 -11.48 -14.23
C CYS A 21 12.51 -11.90 -15.29
N ARG A 22 11.96 -13.12 -15.20
CA ARG A 22 10.89 -13.58 -16.11
C ARG A 22 9.60 -12.77 -15.95
N LEU A 23 9.18 -12.46 -14.71
CA LEU A 23 8.03 -11.61 -14.45
C LEU A 23 8.24 -10.18 -14.96
N ALA A 24 9.44 -9.63 -14.80
CA ALA A 24 9.77 -8.28 -15.24
C ALA A 24 9.76 -8.15 -16.77
N LEU A 25 10.35 -9.13 -17.48
CA LEU A 25 10.39 -9.18 -18.95
C LEU A 25 9.00 -9.34 -19.60
N ARG A 26 8.02 -9.89 -18.87
CA ARG A 26 6.62 -9.99 -19.33
C ARG A 26 5.81 -8.70 -19.17
N LEU A 27 6.39 -7.60 -18.65
CA LEU A 27 5.65 -6.35 -18.44
C LEU A 27 4.95 -5.82 -19.72
N PRO A 28 5.55 -5.83 -20.93
CA PRO A 28 4.87 -5.35 -22.14
C PRO A 28 3.72 -6.26 -22.62
N GLU A 29 3.74 -7.54 -22.25
CA GLU A 29 2.67 -8.50 -22.51
C GLU A 29 1.49 -8.29 -21.54
N LEU A 30 1.81 -8.07 -20.26
CA LEU A 30 0.84 -7.94 -19.17
C LEU A 30 0.23 -6.53 -19.06
N LEU A 31 0.96 -5.50 -19.48
CA LEU A 31 0.51 -4.10 -19.54
C LEU A 31 0.92 -3.49 -20.90
N PRO A 32 0.19 -3.82 -21.99
CA PRO A 32 0.47 -3.30 -23.33
C PRO A 32 0.07 -1.82 -23.51
N ALA A 33 -0.73 -1.28 -22.59
CA ALA A 33 -1.10 0.14 -22.54
C ALA A 33 -0.37 0.85 -21.39
N PRO A 34 -0.01 2.14 -21.52
CA PRO A 34 0.51 2.93 -20.41
C PRO A 34 -0.44 2.92 -19.23
N LEU A 35 0.07 2.63 -18.03
CA LEU A 35 -0.73 2.59 -16.82
C LEU A 35 -1.32 3.98 -16.53
N PRO A 36 -2.65 4.17 -16.45
CA PRO A 36 -3.24 5.43 -16.04
C PRO A 36 -2.78 5.76 -14.62
N LEU A 37 -2.35 7.00 -14.42
CA LEU A 37 -1.66 7.40 -13.20
C LEU A 37 -2.64 8.11 -12.25
N LEU A 38 -2.40 8.00 -10.93
CA LEU A 38 -3.11 8.69 -9.83
C LEU A 38 -2.55 10.06 -9.22
N ALA A 39 -3.23 11.24 -9.33
CA ALA A 39 -2.95 12.64 -8.83
C ALA A 39 -4.17 13.37 -8.20
N ARG A 40 -3.82 14.38 -7.42
CA ARG A 40 -4.60 15.57 -7.03
C ARG A 40 -5.75 15.99 -7.97
N HIS A 41 -6.86 16.39 -7.34
CA HIS A 41 -8.01 17.12 -7.89
C HIS A 41 -8.81 16.39 -8.99
N ARG A 42 -8.75 15.06 -9.02
CA ARG A 42 -9.54 14.23 -9.96
C ARG A 42 -10.00 12.95 -9.25
N SER A 43 -11.13 12.39 -9.67
CA SER A 43 -11.65 11.11 -9.13
C SER A 43 -11.77 10.06 -10.24
N HIS A 44 -11.00 8.97 -10.16
CA HIS A 44 -11.03 7.79 -11.08
C HIS A 44 -10.17 6.66 -10.47
N SER A 45 -10.34 5.43 -10.97
CA SER A 45 -9.78 4.20 -10.38
C SER A 45 -8.93 3.39 -11.36
N VAL A 46 -8.05 2.53 -10.83
CA VAL A 46 -7.18 1.64 -11.61
C VAL A 46 -7.30 0.22 -11.06
N SER A 47 -7.71 -0.73 -11.91
CA SER A 47 -7.80 -2.15 -11.57
C SER A 47 -6.64 -2.92 -12.20
N LEU A 48 -5.93 -3.71 -11.41
CA LEU A 48 -4.84 -4.59 -11.85
C LEU A 48 -5.01 -5.99 -11.28
N SER A 49 -4.65 -6.99 -12.07
CA SER A 49 -4.48 -8.36 -11.57
C SER A 49 -3.20 -8.48 -10.74
N GLN A 50 -3.17 -9.42 -9.78
CA GLN A 50 -1.97 -9.72 -8.98
C GLN A 50 -0.76 -10.07 -9.86
N LEU A 51 -0.96 -10.63 -11.06
CA LEU A 51 0.11 -10.93 -12.02
C LEU A 51 0.74 -9.66 -12.63
N GLN A 52 -0.08 -8.65 -12.95
CA GLN A 52 0.40 -7.33 -13.41
C GLN A 52 1.13 -6.60 -12.27
N VAL A 53 0.55 -6.63 -11.06
CA VAL A 53 1.15 -6.09 -9.82
C VAL A 53 2.51 -6.74 -9.56
N ALA A 54 2.62 -8.06 -9.63
CA ALA A 54 3.88 -8.80 -9.46
C ALA A 54 4.92 -8.49 -10.55
N SER A 55 4.51 -8.28 -11.80
CA SER A 55 5.41 -7.84 -12.88
C SER A 55 5.92 -6.41 -12.65
N LEU A 56 5.07 -5.51 -12.17
CA LEU A 56 5.47 -4.15 -11.77
C LEU A 56 6.41 -4.17 -10.55
N LEU A 57 6.16 -5.00 -9.54
CA LEU A 57 7.07 -5.17 -8.39
C LEU A 57 8.42 -5.76 -8.80
N ALA A 58 8.44 -6.73 -9.72
CA ALA A 58 9.70 -7.27 -10.25
C ALA A 58 10.53 -6.21 -10.98
N ASN A 59 9.89 -5.33 -11.76
CA ASN A 59 10.55 -4.17 -12.37
C ASN A 59 11.00 -3.13 -11.32
N ALA A 60 10.25 -2.95 -10.22
CA ALA A 60 10.64 -2.06 -9.13
C ALA A 60 11.89 -2.59 -8.39
N PHE A 61 11.93 -3.88 -8.10
CA PHE A 61 13.05 -4.58 -7.45
C PHE A 61 14.31 -4.59 -8.32
N LEU A 62 14.16 -4.78 -9.64
CA LEU A 62 15.26 -4.73 -10.61
C LEU A 62 15.62 -3.29 -11.06
N CYS A 63 15.00 -2.26 -10.47
CA CYS A 63 15.23 -0.84 -10.75
C CYS A 63 15.08 -0.43 -12.23
N THR A 64 14.25 -1.13 -13.01
CA THR A 64 14.15 -0.97 -14.47
C THR A 64 13.28 0.20 -14.93
N PHE A 65 12.49 0.82 -14.04
CA PHE A 65 11.59 1.92 -14.40
C PHE A 65 12.35 3.19 -14.81
N PRO A 66 12.29 3.62 -16.09
CA PRO A 66 12.97 4.84 -16.54
C PRO A 66 12.25 6.08 -16.01
N ARG A 67 13.02 7.17 -15.83
CA ARG A 67 12.52 8.53 -15.56
C ARG A 67 11.45 8.62 -14.46
N ARG A 68 11.73 8.10 -13.25
CA ARG A 68 10.86 8.28 -12.07
C ARG A 68 10.71 9.74 -11.57
N ASN A 69 11.21 10.72 -12.33
CA ASN A 69 11.23 12.16 -12.01
C ASN A 69 10.33 12.99 -12.96
N SER A 70 9.14 12.50 -13.31
CA SER A 70 8.09 13.28 -14.00
C SER A 70 6.71 12.64 -13.81
N ALA A 71 5.72 13.40 -13.31
CA ALA A 71 4.36 12.93 -13.01
C ALA A 71 3.30 13.58 -13.93
N ARG A 72 2.13 12.93 -14.11
CA ARG A 72 0.78 13.55 -13.98
C ARG A 72 -0.38 12.53 -14.06
N ARG A 73 -1.37 12.67 -13.16
CA ARG A 73 -2.18 11.57 -12.57
C ARG A 73 -3.68 12.15 -12.22
N VAL A 74 -4.86 11.85 -11.53
CA VAL A 74 -5.88 10.90 -10.84
C VAL A 74 -6.05 10.51 -9.30
N ARG A 75 -7.11 10.80 -8.51
CA ARG A 75 -7.17 10.36 -7.06
C ARG A 75 -8.59 10.02 -6.60
N ARG A 76 -8.94 10.26 -5.32
CA ARG A 76 -10.33 10.47 -4.87
C ARG A 76 -10.42 11.81 -4.14
N PHE A 77 -10.71 12.86 -4.90
CA PHE A 77 -10.90 14.24 -4.45
C PHE A 77 -12.34 14.51 -4.01
N LEU A 78 -12.48 15.21 -2.89
CA LEU A 78 -13.67 15.97 -2.53
C LEU A 78 -13.39 17.46 -2.76
N SER A 79 -14.30 18.14 -3.46
CA SER A 79 -14.27 19.60 -3.59
C SER A 79 -14.71 20.27 -2.29
N PRO A 80 -14.37 21.56 -2.06
CA PRO A 80 -14.80 22.29 -0.87
C PRO A 80 -16.32 22.37 -0.67
N ALA A 81 -17.12 22.19 -1.73
CA ALA A 81 -18.58 22.15 -1.67
C ALA A 81 -19.16 20.75 -1.32
N GLU A 82 -18.33 19.71 -1.32
CA GLU A 82 -18.66 18.35 -0.88
C GLU A 82 -18.22 18.08 0.57
N LEU A 83 -17.49 19.02 1.19
CA LEU A 83 -17.16 18.95 2.61
C LEU A 83 -18.36 19.37 3.47
N PRO A 84 -18.66 18.68 4.57
CA PRO A 84 -19.74 19.07 5.47
C PRO A 84 -19.36 20.35 6.25
N ASP A 85 -20.35 21.22 6.47
CA ASP A 85 -20.23 22.28 7.47
C ASP A 85 -20.33 21.65 8.86
N TRP A 86 -19.17 21.43 9.50
CA TRP A 86 -19.06 20.87 10.84
C TRP A 86 -19.74 21.73 11.92
N SER A 87 -19.95 23.02 11.69
CA SER A 87 -20.63 23.92 12.63
C SER A 87 -22.15 23.83 12.57
N ALA A 88 -22.70 23.38 11.43
CA ALA A 88 -24.13 23.20 11.18
C ALA A 88 -24.55 21.70 11.14
N SER A 89 -23.66 20.77 11.49
CA SER A 89 -23.90 19.34 11.36
C SER A 89 -24.72 18.76 12.52
N GLU A 90 -25.98 18.38 12.25
CA GLU A 90 -26.85 17.64 13.19
C GLU A 90 -26.60 16.12 13.19
N ALA A 91 -25.54 15.65 12.53
CA ALA A 91 -25.25 14.22 12.40
C ALA A 91 -24.95 13.58 13.77
N ARG A 92 -25.71 12.55 14.13
CA ARG A 92 -25.47 11.78 15.37
C ARG A 92 -24.19 10.96 15.25
N LEU A 93 -23.45 10.85 16.36
CA LEU A 93 -22.29 9.95 16.44
C LEU A 93 -22.70 8.50 16.13
N PRO A 94 -21.94 7.77 15.30
CA PRO A 94 -22.18 6.36 15.03
C PRO A 94 -21.83 5.49 16.25
N ALA A 95 -22.16 4.20 16.18
CA ALA A 95 -21.68 3.23 17.17
C ALA A 95 -20.15 3.17 17.19
N LEU A 96 -19.57 3.13 18.39
CA LEU A 96 -18.12 3.13 18.62
C LEU A 96 -17.71 1.89 19.42
N SER A 97 -16.70 1.16 18.93
CA SER A 97 -16.08 0.02 19.58
C SER A 97 -14.58 0.28 19.77
N CYS A 98 -14.12 0.37 21.02
CA CYS A 98 -12.72 0.59 21.36
C CYS A 98 -12.12 -0.67 21.98
N HIS A 99 -10.93 -1.07 21.50
CA HIS A 99 -10.20 -2.24 21.97
C HIS A 99 -8.75 -1.84 22.29
N SER A 100 -8.20 -2.39 23.37
CA SER A 100 -6.80 -2.19 23.78
C SER A 100 -5.83 -3.25 23.25
N GLU A 101 -6.35 -4.25 22.54
CA GLU A 101 -5.63 -5.41 22.02
C GLU A 101 -6.07 -5.69 20.57
N GLY A 102 -5.19 -6.33 19.80
CA GLY A 102 -5.38 -6.57 18.36
C GLY A 102 -4.78 -5.45 17.48
N LEU A 103 -4.63 -5.76 16.18
CA LEU A 103 -4.07 -4.84 15.17
C LEU A 103 -5.12 -4.50 14.10
N ILE A 104 -4.87 -3.44 13.33
CA ILE A 104 -5.81 -2.92 12.31
C ILE A 104 -5.92 -3.90 11.13
N GLU A 105 -4.80 -4.47 10.69
CA GLU A 105 -4.71 -5.45 9.61
C GLU A 105 -5.44 -6.77 9.89
N ASP A 106 -5.68 -7.11 11.16
CA ASP A 106 -6.38 -8.31 11.58
C ASP A 106 -7.91 -8.13 11.61
N GLN A 107 -8.42 -6.89 11.49
CA GLN A 107 -9.86 -6.59 11.49
C GLN A 107 -10.49 -6.83 10.11
N LEU A 108 -10.76 -8.10 9.79
CA LEU A 108 -11.35 -8.51 8.50
C LEU A 108 -12.70 -7.84 8.24
N GLY A 109 -13.00 -7.56 6.95
CA GLY A 109 -14.25 -6.93 6.52
C GLY A 109 -14.42 -5.44 6.91
N SER A 110 -13.53 -4.88 7.73
CA SER A 110 -13.51 -3.46 8.09
C SER A 110 -12.79 -2.61 7.02
N LEU A 111 -13.08 -1.30 6.99
CA LEU A 111 -12.23 -0.34 6.29
C LEU A 111 -10.99 -0.07 7.16
N GLN A 112 -9.83 -0.55 6.73
CA GLN A 112 -8.60 -0.51 7.51
C GLN A 112 -7.82 0.78 7.20
N VAL A 113 -7.52 1.57 8.23
CA VAL A 113 -6.80 2.84 8.08
C VAL A 113 -5.29 2.62 8.04
N ASP A 114 -4.65 3.28 7.09
CA ASP A 114 -3.20 3.41 6.95
C ASP A 114 -2.79 4.84 7.34
N PHE A 115 -1.93 4.97 8.35
CA PHE A 115 -1.48 6.25 8.92
C PHE A 115 -0.39 6.86 8.04
N ALA A 116 -0.82 7.22 6.84
CA ALA A 116 0.06 7.42 5.71
C ALA A 116 0.91 8.69 5.79
N ASN A 117 2.06 8.66 5.12
CA ASN A 117 2.70 9.87 4.64
C ASN A 117 1.91 10.41 3.43
N LYS A 118 1.93 11.72 3.22
CA LYS A 118 1.46 12.31 1.96
C LYS A 118 2.13 11.70 0.73
N PHE A 119 3.35 11.18 0.85
CA PHE A 119 3.95 10.29 -0.15
C PHE A 119 3.68 8.81 0.20
N VAL A 120 2.43 8.38 -0.02
CA VAL A 120 1.85 7.04 0.25
C VAL A 120 2.86 5.89 0.23
N GLY A 121 2.90 5.08 1.29
CA GLY A 121 3.93 4.08 1.58
C GLY A 121 5.23 4.67 2.15
N GLY A 122 5.17 5.91 2.66
CA GLY A 122 6.20 6.59 3.44
C GLY A 122 7.65 6.30 3.05
N GLY A 123 8.39 5.77 4.02
CA GLY A 123 9.79 5.36 3.92
C GLY A 123 10.01 3.90 3.50
N VAL A 124 9.02 3.17 2.94
CA VAL A 124 9.13 1.71 2.71
C VAL A 124 10.19 1.28 1.68
N LEU A 125 10.79 2.25 0.98
CA LEU A 125 11.91 2.05 0.06
C LEU A 125 13.21 2.73 0.57
N GLY A 126 13.29 2.95 1.87
CA GLY A 126 14.38 3.54 2.64
C GLY A 126 14.32 3.03 4.09
N ASP A 127 14.54 3.90 5.06
CA ASP A 127 14.69 3.53 6.48
C ASP A 127 13.37 3.50 7.30
N GLY A 128 12.21 3.54 6.64
CA GLY A 128 10.89 3.55 7.32
C GLY A 128 10.45 2.17 7.79
N CYS A 129 9.99 2.07 9.04
CA CYS A 129 9.50 0.81 9.64
C CYS A 129 8.42 1.04 10.71
N VAL A 130 7.53 2.02 10.50
CA VAL A 130 6.34 2.26 11.35
C VAL A 130 5.09 1.68 10.67
N GLN A 131 3.88 2.02 11.15
CA GLN A 131 2.64 1.33 10.75
C GLN A 131 2.42 1.29 9.22
N GLU A 132 2.67 2.40 8.51
CA GLU A 132 2.57 2.47 7.04
C GLU A 132 3.56 1.52 6.34
N GLU A 133 4.86 1.58 6.68
CA GLU A 133 5.85 0.72 6.00
C GLU A 133 5.68 -0.76 6.36
N ILE A 134 5.37 -1.08 7.63
CA ILE A 134 5.04 -2.44 8.05
C ILE A 134 3.86 -2.97 7.24
N ARG A 135 2.80 -2.17 7.06
CA ARG A 135 1.63 -2.54 6.28
C ARG A 135 1.98 -2.81 4.82
N PHE A 136 2.78 -1.94 4.21
CA PHE A 136 3.26 -2.11 2.84
C PHE A 136 4.22 -3.30 2.68
N LEU A 137 4.94 -3.72 3.73
CA LEU A 137 5.80 -4.93 3.70
C LEU A 137 5.00 -6.23 3.83
N ILE A 138 3.88 -6.25 4.58
CA ILE A 138 3.02 -7.45 4.69
C ILE A 138 2.02 -7.58 3.54
N ASN A 139 1.62 -6.44 2.93
CA ASN A 139 0.80 -6.33 1.73
C ASN A 139 1.61 -5.64 0.59
N PRO A 140 2.66 -6.28 0.02
CA PRO A 140 3.57 -5.66 -0.97
C PRO A 140 2.89 -5.13 -2.24
N GLU A 141 1.67 -5.56 -2.53
CA GLU A 141 0.84 -5.04 -3.61
C GLU A 141 0.54 -3.54 -3.44
N LEU A 142 0.48 -3.03 -2.20
CA LEU A 142 0.35 -1.61 -1.88
C LEU A 142 1.54 -0.78 -2.42
N ILE A 143 2.76 -1.34 -2.45
CA ILE A 143 3.97 -0.65 -2.93
C ILE A 143 3.81 -0.24 -4.40
N VAL A 144 3.04 -0.98 -5.20
CA VAL A 144 2.78 -0.64 -6.60
C VAL A 144 2.04 0.70 -6.74
N ALA A 145 1.23 1.10 -5.76
CA ALA A 145 0.59 2.41 -5.76
C ALA A 145 1.62 3.56 -5.84
N ARG A 146 2.84 3.43 -5.30
CA ARG A 146 3.91 4.43 -5.44
C ARG A 146 4.37 4.62 -6.88
N LEU A 147 4.26 3.59 -7.73
CA LEU A 147 4.60 3.71 -9.15
C LEU A 147 3.62 4.62 -9.89
N PHE A 148 2.37 4.77 -9.39
CA PHE A 148 1.34 5.53 -10.08
C PHE A 148 0.65 6.64 -9.27
N THR A 149 0.85 6.81 -7.96
CA THR A 149 0.19 7.84 -7.13
C THR A 149 1.05 9.10 -6.92
N GLU A 150 0.46 10.29 -6.79
CA GLU A 150 1.12 11.55 -6.40
C GLU A 150 1.05 11.80 -4.89
N VAL A 151 1.71 12.87 -4.46
CA VAL A 151 1.57 13.42 -3.12
C VAL A 151 0.12 13.72 -2.77
N LEU A 152 -0.27 13.39 -1.54
CA LEU A 152 -1.54 13.76 -0.96
C LEU A 152 -1.60 15.27 -0.63
N ASP A 153 -2.83 15.71 -0.41
CA ASP A 153 -3.33 17.08 -0.27
C ASP A 153 -4.67 17.00 0.47
N ALA A 154 -5.04 18.04 1.21
CA ALA A 154 -5.88 17.93 2.41
C ALA A 154 -7.33 17.40 2.23
N THR A 155 -7.87 17.33 1.00
CA THR A 155 -9.28 16.90 0.75
C THR A 155 -9.39 15.58 -0.02
N GLU A 156 -8.35 14.76 -0.06
CA GLU A 156 -8.33 13.55 -0.91
C GLU A 156 -7.52 12.39 -0.30
N CYS A 157 -7.91 11.16 -0.60
CA CYS A 157 -7.26 9.94 -0.09
C CYS A 157 -6.85 8.98 -1.22
N LEU A 158 -6.14 7.91 -0.86
CA LEU A 158 -6.05 6.70 -1.68
C LEU A 158 -6.81 5.57 -1.00
N VAL A 159 -7.65 4.85 -1.75
CA VAL A 159 -8.29 3.60 -1.32
C VAL A 159 -7.76 2.47 -2.19
N VAL A 160 -7.33 1.38 -1.57
CA VAL A 160 -6.92 0.14 -2.24
C VAL A 160 -7.82 -1.00 -1.77
N THR A 161 -8.43 -1.71 -2.73
CA THR A 161 -9.26 -2.90 -2.49
C THR A 161 -8.58 -4.12 -3.10
N GLY A 162 -8.52 -5.23 -2.37
CA GLY A 162 -8.06 -6.51 -2.93
C GLY A 162 -6.66 -6.96 -2.56
N CYS A 163 -5.91 -6.21 -1.75
CA CYS A 163 -4.53 -6.56 -1.42
C CYS A 163 -4.43 -7.81 -0.51
N GLU A 164 -3.60 -8.77 -0.91
CA GLU A 164 -3.35 -10.01 -0.16
C GLU A 164 -2.19 -9.85 0.83
N ARG A 165 -2.31 -10.49 2.01
CA ARG A 165 -1.26 -10.53 3.05
C ARG A 165 -0.34 -11.72 2.81
N PHE A 166 0.92 -11.44 2.51
CA PHE A 166 1.94 -12.46 2.20
C PHE A 166 2.84 -12.82 3.38
N SER A 167 2.90 -11.96 4.42
CA SER A 167 3.81 -12.10 5.55
C SER A 167 3.13 -11.94 6.91
N GLN A 168 3.61 -12.72 7.88
CA GLN A 168 3.44 -12.50 9.31
C GLN A 168 4.69 -11.81 9.87
N PHE A 169 4.54 -11.08 10.98
CA PHE A 169 5.61 -10.35 11.62
C PHE A 169 5.46 -10.33 13.15
N GLU A 170 6.49 -9.88 13.84
CA GLU A 170 6.48 -9.47 15.25
C GLU A 170 7.22 -8.14 15.40
N GLY A 171 6.96 -7.41 16.49
CA GLY A 171 7.64 -6.16 16.81
C GLY A 171 7.23 -4.97 15.94
N TYR A 172 7.89 -3.83 16.18
CA TYR A 172 7.62 -2.53 15.58
C TYR A 172 8.90 -1.68 15.54
N ALA A 173 9.08 -0.82 14.53
CA ALA A 173 10.31 -0.04 14.33
C ALA A 173 11.57 -0.93 14.44
N ASP A 174 12.55 -0.54 15.25
CA ASP A 174 13.83 -1.26 15.45
C ASP A 174 13.67 -2.72 15.94
N THR A 175 12.49 -3.11 16.40
CA THR A 175 12.19 -4.49 16.86
C THR A 175 11.47 -5.34 15.82
N PHE A 176 11.06 -4.77 14.67
CA PHE A 176 10.32 -5.46 13.62
C PHE A 176 11.09 -6.66 13.05
N LYS A 177 10.41 -7.80 12.93
CA LYS A 177 10.92 -9.03 12.30
C LYS A 177 9.82 -9.71 11.50
N TRP A 178 10.15 -10.15 10.28
CA TRP A 178 9.38 -11.16 9.56
C TRP A 178 9.43 -12.49 10.34
N THR A 179 8.28 -13.14 10.53
CA THR A 179 8.18 -14.40 11.28
C THR A 179 7.88 -15.60 10.39
N ALA A 180 6.92 -15.47 9.47
CA ALA A 180 6.51 -16.54 8.57
C ALA A 180 5.81 -16.01 7.31
N LYS A 181 5.63 -16.89 6.31
CA LYS A 181 4.69 -16.65 5.21
C LYS A 181 3.27 -16.70 5.77
N ALA A 182 2.44 -15.70 5.45
CA ALA A 182 1.01 -15.74 5.75
C ALA A 182 0.23 -16.64 4.77
N THR A 183 -0.90 -17.14 5.24
CA THR A 183 -2.03 -17.57 4.42
C THR A 183 -3.14 -16.56 4.70
N ASP A 184 -3.56 -15.79 3.70
CA ASP A 184 -4.57 -14.75 3.89
C ASP A 184 -5.97 -15.38 4.10
N PRO A 185 -6.62 -15.15 5.26
CA PRO A 185 -7.95 -15.67 5.55
C PRO A 185 -9.07 -14.88 4.86
N SER A 186 -8.77 -13.72 4.25
CA SER A 186 -9.77 -12.81 3.69
C SER A 186 -10.50 -13.48 2.53
N PRO A 187 -11.85 -13.52 2.54
CA PRO A 187 -12.62 -14.10 1.44
C PRO A 187 -12.44 -13.29 0.15
N LEU A 188 -12.85 -13.86 -0.98
CA LEU A 188 -12.90 -13.14 -2.25
C LEU A 188 -14.28 -12.51 -2.46
N ASP A 189 -14.31 -11.37 -3.13
CA ASP A 189 -15.54 -10.72 -3.61
C ASP A 189 -15.97 -11.25 -4.99
N GLU A 190 -17.09 -10.73 -5.51
CA GLU A 190 -17.65 -11.08 -6.83
C GLU A 190 -16.71 -10.76 -8.02
N PHE A 191 -15.69 -9.93 -7.81
CA PHE A 191 -14.66 -9.57 -8.80
C PHE A 191 -13.35 -10.37 -8.60
N GLY A 192 -13.32 -11.33 -7.67
CA GLY A 192 -12.14 -12.14 -7.36
C GLY A 192 -11.04 -11.40 -6.58
N ARG A 193 -11.36 -10.25 -5.97
CA ARG A 193 -10.44 -9.48 -5.11
C ARG A 193 -10.56 -9.95 -3.67
N ARG A 194 -9.50 -9.86 -2.86
CA ARG A 194 -9.62 -10.01 -1.39
C ARG A 194 -10.59 -8.98 -0.82
N SER A 195 -11.45 -9.38 0.11
CA SER A 195 -12.36 -8.50 0.87
C SER A 195 -11.63 -7.68 1.94
N THR A 196 -10.54 -7.03 1.50
CA THR A 196 -9.62 -6.20 2.27
C THR A 196 -9.63 -4.82 1.65
N GLN A 197 -9.94 -3.79 2.42
CA GLN A 197 -9.89 -2.39 1.99
C GLN A 197 -8.98 -1.59 2.89
N VAL A 198 -7.96 -0.97 2.30
CA VAL A 198 -7.01 -0.07 2.97
C VAL A 198 -7.26 1.35 2.50
N VAL A 199 -7.32 2.33 3.42
CA VAL A 199 -7.41 3.75 3.10
C VAL A 199 -6.23 4.52 3.70
N ALA A 200 -5.43 5.12 2.82
CA ALA A 200 -4.29 5.97 3.19
C ALA A 200 -4.76 7.41 3.39
N LEU A 201 -4.50 7.95 4.59
CA LEU A 201 -4.84 9.30 5.02
C LEU A 201 -3.63 9.95 5.68
N ASP A 202 -3.16 11.09 5.17
CA ASP A 202 -2.02 11.79 5.77
C ASP A 202 -2.44 12.74 6.90
N ALA A 203 -1.82 12.55 8.07
CA ALA A 203 -2.05 13.40 9.23
C ALA A 203 -1.16 14.64 9.21
N VAL A 204 -1.68 15.77 9.72
CA VAL A 204 -0.89 17.00 9.89
C VAL A 204 0.18 16.79 10.94
N HIS A 205 1.45 16.97 10.56
CA HIS A 205 2.58 16.85 11.47
C HIS A 205 2.75 18.12 12.34
N PHE A 206 2.25 18.07 13.57
CA PHE A 206 2.40 19.15 14.55
C PHE A 206 3.83 19.18 15.13
N THR A 207 4.54 20.29 14.93
CA THR A 207 5.91 20.53 15.45
C THR A 207 5.95 21.15 16.85
N GLN A 208 4.79 21.59 17.36
CA GLN A 208 4.61 22.10 18.71
C GLN A 208 3.65 21.16 19.46
N ARG A 209 3.83 21.03 20.78
CA ARG A 209 2.81 20.39 21.61
C ARG A 209 1.54 21.27 21.60
N PRO A 210 0.33 20.68 21.47
CA PRO A 210 -0.90 21.37 21.84
C PRO A 210 -0.81 21.90 23.27
N LEU A 211 -1.45 23.06 23.50
CA LEU A 211 -1.63 23.66 24.83
C LEU A 211 -2.73 22.94 25.61
#